data_AF-A0A661J725-F1
#
_entry.id   AF-A0A661J725-F1
#
_cell.length_a   1.000
_cell.length_b   1.000
_cell.length_c   1.000
_cell.angle_alpha   90.00
_cell.angle_beta   90.00
_cell.angle_gamma   90.00
#
_symmetry.space_group_name_H-M   'P 1'
#
loop_
_entity.id
_entity.type
_entity.pdbx_description
1 polymer ?
#
loop_
_entity_poly.entity_id
_entity_poly.type
_entity_poly.pdbx_seq_one_letter_code
_entity_poly.pdbx_strand_id
1 'polypeptide(L)'
;MNIFCVHNNASYLKTVKDKKVGIVVKGCDSRAVVQLIQEGLINRDNLRIIGIPCTGVISIKKLKEKMDISRVTEAKVESDSVIIKTSDEEKRFEKDDLLADKCLWCQYPTPVIYDHLVGETIEPSRPKELEYKIVEEMEKEDLNVRFEYWNKELSRCIRCYACRNVCPMCVCQDQCIMESRNPHWISLKSNITEKVMIQLIHAIHLAGRCVSCGECERVCPMDIPIFKIKQKMNQIVEELFDYKAGIDLEATPPLYTFQVEEAKIKEREW
;
A
#
# COMPACT_ATOMS: atom_id res chain seq x y z
N MET A 1 -8.43 16.57 6.59
CA MET A 1 -7.59 16.30 5.39
C MET A 1 -8.43 16.39 4.12
N ASN A 2 -7.87 16.89 3.01
CA ASN A 2 -8.49 16.78 1.70
C ASN A 2 -8.39 15.32 1.19
N ILE A 3 -9.53 14.66 0.94
CA ILE A 3 -9.63 13.24 0.54
C ILE A 3 -9.08 12.95 -0.87
N PHE A 4 -8.78 13.99 -1.66
CA PHE A 4 -8.13 13.89 -2.97
C PHE A 4 -6.59 13.75 -2.86
N CYS A 5 -6.01 13.95 -1.67
CA CYS A 5 -4.57 13.78 -1.41
C CYS A 5 -4.18 12.29 -1.27
N VAL A 6 -4.28 11.55 -2.38
CA VAL A 6 -4.13 10.09 -2.42
C VAL A 6 -2.69 9.61 -2.20
N HIS A 7 -1.69 10.33 -2.72
CA HIS A 7 -0.30 9.88 -2.80
C HIS A 7 0.36 9.62 -1.45
N ASN A 8 1.19 8.56 -1.36
CA ASN A 8 2.04 8.35 -0.20
C ASN A 8 3.37 9.09 -0.35
N ASN A 9 3.53 10.18 0.40
CA ASN A 9 4.71 11.05 0.31
C ASN A 9 6.01 10.40 0.81
N ALA A 10 5.93 9.34 1.62
CA ALA A 10 7.11 8.63 2.11
C ALA A 10 7.91 7.98 0.97
N SER A 11 7.29 7.77 -0.20
CA SER A 11 7.95 7.21 -1.38
C SER A 11 9.14 8.03 -1.89
N TYR A 12 9.16 9.34 -1.60
CA TYR A 12 10.23 10.26 -2.01
C TYR A 12 11.37 10.36 -0.99
N LEU A 13 11.20 9.92 0.26
CA LEU A 13 12.21 10.12 1.31
C LEU A 13 13.55 9.45 0.97
N LYS A 14 13.49 8.33 0.23
CA LYS A 14 14.68 7.61 -0.24
C LYS A 14 15.54 8.38 -1.26
N THR A 15 15.00 9.40 -1.94
CA THR A 15 15.76 10.20 -2.93
C THR A 15 16.45 11.42 -2.30
N VAL A 16 16.13 11.71 -1.05
CA VAL A 16 16.66 12.84 -0.27
C VAL A 16 17.32 12.35 1.01
N LYS A 17 17.86 11.13 0.97
CA LYS A 17 18.64 10.53 2.06
C LYS A 17 19.71 11.53 2.53
N ASP A 18 19.88 11.63 3.85
CA ASP A 18 20.82 12.53 4.55
C ASP A 18 20.52 14.04 4.50
N LYS A 19 19.41 14.46 3.86
CA LYS A 19 18.96 15.86 3.89
C LYS A 19 17.96 16.08 5.02
N LYS A 20 17.91 17.31 5.55
CA LYS A 20 16.82 17.78 6.42
C LYS A 20 15.56 18.03 5.57
N VAL A 21 14.47 17.33 5.89
CA VAL A 21 13.25 17.30 5.06
C VAL A 21 12.01 17.54 5.91
N GLY A 22 11.17 18.46 5.46
CA GLY A 22 9.79 18.57 5.94
C GLY A 22 8.88 17.65 5.14
N ILE A 23 8.02 16.88 5.81
CA ILE A 23 7.06 15.98 5.16
C ILE A 23 5.67 16.11 5.79
N VAL A 24 4.65 16.14 4.94
CA VAL A 24 3.25 16.06 5.35
C VAL A 24 2.77 14.62 5.18
N VAL A 25 2.25 14.02 6.25
CA VAL A 25 1.86 12.61 6.27
C VAL A 25 0.43 12.42 6.79
N LYS A 26 -0.30 11.52 6.13
CA LYS A 26 -1.48 10.84 6.69
C LYS A 26 -1.07 9.54 7.39
N GLY A 27 -2.01 8.87 8.04
CA GLY A 27 -1.77 7.59 8.75
C GLY A 27 -0.95 6.55 7.99
N CYS A 28 -1.35 6.18 6.78
CA CYS A 28 -0.59 5.21 5.98
C CYS A 28 0.79 5.71 5.53
N ASP A 29 0.96 7.03 5.42
CA ASP A 29 2.23 7.64 5.02
C ASP A 29 3.19 7.63 6.21
N SER A 30 2.72 7.98 7.41
CA SER A 30 3.54 7.92 8.63
C SER A 30 3.98 6.50 8.93
N ARG A 31 3.12 5.49 8.68
CA ARG A 31 3.53 4.09 8.83
C ARG A 31 4.67 3.72 7.88
N ALA A 32 4.64 4.21 6.63
CA ALA A 32 5.76 4.03 5.72
C ALA A 32 7.02 4.76 6.21
N VAL A 33 6.89 5.93 6.84
CA VAL A 33 8.04 6.62 7.47
C VAL A 33 8.62 5.78 8.60
N VAL A 34 7.79 5.23 9.50
CA VAL A 34 8.23 4.33 10.58
C VAL A 34 9.02 3.16 10.01
N GLN A 35 8.47 2.47 9.01
CA GLN A 35 9.14 1.32 8.38
C GLN A 35 10.50 1.69 7.75
N LEU A 36 10.60 2.86 7.09
CA LEU A 36 11.87 3.33 6.54
C LEU A 36 12.90 3.65 7.63
N ILE A 37 12.47 4.12 8.80
CA ILE A 37 13.35 4.38 9.95
C ILE A 37 13.81 3.06 10.56
N GLN A 38 12.91 2.09 10.77
CA GLN A 38 13.23 0.76 11.31
C GLN A 38 14.29 0.03 10.48
N GLU A 39 14.26 0.20 9.16
CA GLU A 39 15.24 -0.40 8.25
C GLU A 39 16.52 0.44 8.07
N GLY A 40 16.66 1.53 8.82
CA GLY A 40 17.83 2.41 8.74
C GLY A 40 18.00 3.13 7.40
N LEU A 41 16.93 3.20 6.58
CA LEU A 41 16.98 3.81 5.26
C LEU A 41 16.94 5.33 5.32
N ILE A 42 16.35 5.88 6.39
CA ILE A 42 16.29 7.31 6.68
C ILE A 42 16.53 7.56 8.17
N ASN A 43 17.06 8.73 8.51
CA ASN A 43 17.26 9.15 9.89
C ASN A 43 16.08 10.02 10.37
N ARG A 44 15.48 9.65 11.51
CA ARG A 44 14.37 10.37 12.16
C ARG A 44 14.72 11.83 12.49
N ASP A 45 15.97 12.11 12.86
CA ASP A 45 16.45 13.45 13.25
C ASP A 45 16.49 14.43 12.08
N ASN A 46 16.53 13.89 10.86
CA ASN A 46 16.51 14.69 9.64
C ASN A 46 15.08 15.05 9.19
N LEU A 47 14.04 14.58 9.90
CA LEU A 47 12.65 14.78 9.49
C LEU A 47 11.93 15.78 10.37
N ARG A 48 11.16 16.66 9.72
CA ARG A 48 10.06 17.41 10.35
C ARG A 48 8.73 16.91 9.80
N ILE A 49 7.97 16.22 10.64
CA ILE A 49 6.75 15.51 10.24
C ILE A 49 5.52 16.31 10.66
N ILE A 50 4.76 16.77 9.68
CA ILE A 50 3.44 17.39 9.86
C ILE A 50 2.38 16.32 9.61
N GLY A 51 1.74 15.86 10.67
CA GLY A 51 0.67 14.88 10.62
C GLY A 51 -0.67 15.52 10.28
N ILE A 52 -1.44 14.88 9.40
CA ILE A 52 -2.83 15.25 9.12
C ILE A 52 -3.73 14.01 9.32
N PRO A 53 -4.65 14.04 10.30
CA PRO A 53 -5.69 13.03 10.47
C PRO A 53 -6.56 12.89 9.22
N CYS A 54 -6.82 11.64 8.82
CA CYS A 54 -7.42 11.27 7.55
C CYS A 54 -8.68 10.44 7.73
N THR A 55 -9.76 10.81 7.05
CA THR A 55 -11.04 10.08 7.01
C THR A 55 -11.13 9.14 5.79
N GLY A 56 -9.99 8.75 5.22
CA GLY A 56 -9.89 8.02 3.96
C GLY A 56 -9.56 8.91 2.76
N VAL A 57 -9.17 8.26 1.66
CA VAL A 57 -8.88 8.90 0.38
C VAL A 57 -9.74 8.28 -0.72
N ILE A 58 -10.08 9.07 -1.74
CA ILE A 58 -10.95 8.60 -2.82
C ILE A 58 -10.22 7.66 -3.80
N SER A 59 -10.98 6.78 -4.42
CA SER A 59 -10.56 5.95 -5.55
C SER A 59 -11.01 6.60 -6.86
N ILE A 60 -10.03 7.08 -7.63
CA ILE A 60 -10.28 7.63 -8.98
C ILE A 60 -10.90 6.57 -9.90
N LYS A 61 -10.55 5.29 -9.71
CA LYS A 61 -11.16 4.17 -10.44
C LYS A 61 -12.67 4.09 -10.19
N LYS A 62 -13.09 4.03 -8.92
CA LYS A 62 -14.52 4.00 -8.55
C LYS A 62 -15.26 5.23 -9.05
N LEU A 63 -14.61 6.40 -9.05
CA LEU A 63 -15.21 7.62 -9.57
C LEU A 63 -15.41 7.56 -11.10
N LYS A 64 -14.41 7.09 -11.86
CA LYS A 64 -14.50 6.89 -13.32
C LYS A 64 -15.59 5.90 -13.73
N GLU A 65 -15.86 4.89 -12.91
CA GLU A 65 -16.94 3.93 -13.15
C GLU A 65 -18.33 4.57 -12.99
N LYS A 66 -18.46 5.66 -12.24
CA LYS A 66 -19.74 6.33 -11.95
C LYS A 66 -19.97 7.62 -12.75
N MET A 67 -18.92 8.26 -13.27
CA MET A 67 -19.02 9.46 -14.11
C MET A 67 -17.76 9.70 -14.95
N ASP A 68 -17.90 10.45 -16.04
CA ASP A 68 -16.74 10.95 -16.78
C ASP A 68 -16.06 12.06 -15.97
N ILE A 69 -14.76 11.93 -15.74
CA ILE A 69 -13.95 12.90 -14.98
C ILE A 69 -12.92 13.63 -15.85
N SER A 70 -13.05 13.57 -17.17
CA SER A 70 -12.09 14.18 -18.09
C SER A 70 -12.01 15.70 -17.96
N ARG A 71 -13.08 16.36 -17.49
CA ARG A 71 -13.20 17.82 -17.35
C ARG A 71 -13.87 18.24 -16.04
N VAL A 72 -13.30 17.81 -14.91
CA VAL A 72 -13.77 18.26 -13.59
C VAL A 72 -13.49 19.76 -13.42
N THR A 73 -14.53 20.52 -13.10
CA THR A 73 -14.45 21.96 -12.83
C THR A 73 -14.43 22.26 -11.33
N GLU A 74 -15.12 21.43 -10.54
CA GLU A 74 -15.21 21.58 -9.09
C GLU A 74 -15.35 20.21 -8.40
N ALA A 75 -14.73 20.09 -7.22
CA ALA A 75 -14.87 18.95 -6.35
C ALA A 75 -15.01 19.42 -4.91
N LYS A 76 -16.17 19.18 -4.29
CA LYS A 76 -16.49 19.62 -2.95
C LYS A 76 -16.68 18.42 -2.02
N VAL A 77 -16.08 18.51 -0.84
CA VAL A 77 -16.16 17.47 0.20
C VAL A 77 -17.04 18.00 1.32
N GLU A 78 -18.12 17.29 1.62
CA GLU A 78 -18.97 17.51 2.80
C GLU A 78 -18.66 16.42 3.84
N SER A 79 -19.37 16.39 4.97
CA SER A 79 -19.11 15.42 6.06
C SER A 79 -19.13 13.97 5.52
N ASP A 80 -20.22 13.63 4.83
CA ASP A 80 -20.54 12.25 4.42
C ASP A 80 -20.72 12.09 2.91
N SER A 81 -20.55 13.19 2.16
CA SER A 81 -20.72 13.17 0.71
C SER A 81 -19.61 13.89 -0.03
N VAL A 82 -19.50 13.55 -1.31
CA VAL A 82 -18.60 14.20 -2.26
C VAL A 82 -19.42 14.65 -3.46
N ILE A 83 -19.34 15.93 -3.79
CA ILE A 83 -19.99 16.52 -4.97
C ILE A 83 -18.90 16.76 -6.01
N ILE A 84 -19.08 16.18 -7.19
CA ILE A 84 -18.17 16.37 -8.33
C ILE A 84 -18.94 17.01 -9.47
N LYS A 85 -18.38 18.09 -10.00
CA LYS A 85 -18.95 18.86 -11.11
C LYS A 85 -18.02 18.82 -12.30
N THR A 86 -18.59 18.59 -13.47
CA THR A 86 -17.92 18.65 -14.78
C THR A 86 -18.53 19.77 -15.63
N SER A 87 -18.10 19.88 -16.88
CA SER A 87 -18.77 20.75 -17.86
C SER A 87 -20.22 20.36 -18.13
N ASP A 88 -20.55 19.08 -17.97
CA ASP A 88 -21.78 18.49 -18.49
C ASP A 88 -22.75 18.04 -17.39
N GLU A 89 -22.24 17.65 -16.22
CA GLU A 89 -23.06 17.15 -15.11
C GLU A 89 -22.51 17.51 -13.73
N GLU A 90 -23.38 17.44 -12.73
CA GLU A 90 -23.04 17.53 -11.31
C GLU A 90 -23.63 16.30 -10.60
N LYS A 91 -22.79 15.57 -9.88
CA LYS A 91 -23.18 14.35 -9.17
C LYS A 91 -22.74 14.39 -7.72
N ARG A 92 -23.64 13.94 -6.84
CA ARG A 92 -23.39 13.73 -5.41
C ARG A 92 -23.23 12.24 -5.14
N PHE A 93 -22.18 11.88 -4.41
CA PHE A 93 -21.90 10.52 -4.00
C PHE A 93 -21.77 10.44 -2.49
N GLU A 94 -22.22 9.32 -1.91
CA GLU A 94 -21.82 8.96 -0.56
C GLU A 94 -20.29 8.79 -0.52
N LYS A 95 -19.66 9.23 0.57
CA LYS A 95 -18.21 9.26 0.68
C LYS A 95 -17.60 7.86 0.66
N ASP A 96 -18.16 6.95 1.44
CA ASP A 96 -17.67 5.56 1.58
C ASP A 96 -17.73 4.79 0.26
N ASP A 97 -18.74 5.09 -0.56
CA ASP A 97 -18.91 4.57 -1.92
C ASP A 97 -17.74 4.90 -2.87
N LEU A 98 -17.01 5.99 -2.59
CA LEU A 98 -15.87 6.43 -3.38
C LEU A 98 -14.52 6.18 -2.71
N LEU A 99 -14.47 5.78 -1.44
CA LEU A 99 -13.20 5.54 -0.76
C LEU A 99 -12.43 4.40 -1.42
N ALA A 100 -11.10 4.53 -1.42
CA ALA A 100 -10.20 3.41 -1.74
C ALA A 100 -10.41 2.27 -0.74
N ASP A 101 -10.43 1.02 -1.20
CA ASP A 101 -10.85 -0.15 -0.40
C ASP A 101 -10.09 -0.27 0.92
N LYS A 102 -8.79 0.02 0.91
CA LYS A 102 -7.95 0.07 2.12
C LYS A 102 -8.47 0.99 3.23
N CYS A 103 -9.22 2.03 2.88
CA CYS A 103 -9.73 3.01 3.82
C CYS A 103 -11.00 2.53 4.54
N LEU A 104 -11.68 1.52 4.00
CA LEU A 104 -12.92 0.98 4.56
C LEU A 104 -12.69 0.15 5.83
N TRP A 105 -11.45 -0.24 6.09
CA TRP A 105 -11.01 -1.03 7.26
C TRP A 105 -9.79 -0.43 7.97
N CYS A 106 -9.39 0.78 7.59
CA CYS A 106 -8.18 1.41 8.11
C CYS A 106 -8.25 1.64 9.63
N GLN A 107 -7.27 1.09 10.35
CA GLN A 107 -7.12 1.25 11.80
C GLN A 107 -6.21 2.42 12.20
N TYR A 108 -5.72 3.21 11.23
CA TYR A 108 -4.73 4.27 11.47
C TYR A 108 -5.15 5.59 10.80
N PRO A 109 -6.28 6.21 11.21
CA PRO A 109 -6.71 7.49 10.65
C PRO A 109 -5.81 8.66 11.09
N THR A 110 -5.25 8.58 12.29
CA THR A 110 -4.24 9.53 12.80
C THR A 110 -2.83 9.03 12.49
N PRO A 111 -1.90 9.89 12.05
CA PRO A 111 -0.49 9.53 11.90
C PRO A 111 0.11 8.92 13.17
N VAL A 112 0.80 7.79 13.02
CA VAL A 112 1.45 7.06 14.13
C VAL A 112 2.61 7.86 14.71
N ILE A 113 3.33 8.59 13.86
CA ILE A 113 4.39 9.53 14.26
C ILE A 113 4.16 10.88 13.59
N TYR A 114 4.40 11.96 14.34
CA TYR A 114 4.37 13.34 13.87
C TYR A 114 5.07 14.25 14.89
N ASP A 115 5.56 15.40 14.43
CA ASP A 115 6.05 16.47 15.30
C ASP A 115 4.98 17.54 15.54
N HIS A 116 4.11 17.74 14.56
CA HIS A 116 2.98 18.66 14.63
C HIS A 116 1.75 18.01 14.00
N LEU A 117 0.64 18.01 14.72
CA LEU A 117 -0.64 17.55 14.20
C LEU A 117 -1.47 18.75 13.73
N VAL A 118 -1.99 18.68 12.51
CA VAL A 118 -2.93 19.69 11.97
C VAL A 118 -4.33 19.10 11.97
N GLY A 119 -5.14 19.53 12.93
CA GLY A 119 -6.48 19.00 13.20
C GLY A 119 -6.51 18.12 14.45
N GLU A 120 -7.67 17.56 14.75
CA GLU A 120 -7.91 16.72 15.92
C GLU A 120 -7.63 15.25 15.62
N THR A 121 -7.19 14.52 16.65
CA THR A 121 -6.99 13.07 16.56
C THR A 121 -8.31 12.38 16.24
N ILE A 122 -8.25 11.41 15.33
CA ILE A 122 -9.37 10.55 14.98
C ILE A 122 -9.08 9.17 15.55
N GLU A 123 -10.05 8.62 16.28
CA GLU A 123 -9.99 7.25 16.76
C GLU A 123 -10.36 6.26 15.62
N PRO A 124 -9.73 5.07 15.59
CA PRO A 124 -10.12 4.01 14.65
C PRO A 124 -11.59 3.62 14.84
N SER A 125 -12.40 3.75 13.79
CA SER A 125 -13.83 3.43 13.81
C SER A 125 -14.27 2.44 12.73
N ARG A 126 -13.34 2.03 11.86
CA ARG A 126 -13.61 1.11 10.75
C ARG A 126 -13.49 -0.34 11.23
N PRO A 127 -14.26 -1.28 10.66
CA PRO A 127 -14.17 -2.70 11.02
C PRO A 127 -12.81 -3.29 10.63
N LYS A 128 -12.04 -3.78 11.62
CA LYS A 128 -10.71 -4.37 11.39
C LYS A 128 -10.79 -5.69 10.65
N GLU A 129 -11.84 -6.46 10.90
CA GLU A 129 -12.12 -7.77 10.30
C GLU A 129 -12.26 -7.75 8.78
N LEU A 130 -12.48 -6.56 8.18
CA LEU A 130 -12.53 -6.42 6.72
C LEU A 130 -11.14 -6.33 6.07
N GLU A 131 -10.04 -6.18 6.83
CA GLU A 131 -8.68 -6.03 6.29
C GLU A 131 -8.24 -7.22 5.41
N TYR A 132 -8.55 -8.45 5.83
CA TYR A 132 -8.18 -9.68 5.11
C TYR A 132 -9.37 -10.44 4.52
N LYS A 133 -10.61 -9.97 4.69
CA LYS A 133 -11.82 -10.66 4.23
C LYS A 133 -11.75 -11.11 2.76
N ILE A 134 -11.26 -10.26 1.86
CA ILE A 134 -11.14 -10.59 0.43
C ILE A 134 -10.12 -11.70 0.16
N VAL A 135 -9.06 -11.76 0.97
CA VAL A 135 -8.05 -12.82 0.89
C VAL A 135 -8.64 -14.12 1.43
N GLU A 136 -9.30 -14.08 2.59
CA GLU A 136 -9.98 -15.23 3.19
C GLU A 136 -11.07 -15.82 2.27
N GLU A 137 -11.82 -14.97 1.56
CA GLU A 137 -12.79 -15.39 0.55
C GLU A 137 -12.09 -16.08 -0.63
N MET A 138 -10.99 -15.53 -1.14
CA MET A 138 -10.22 -16.16 -2.20
C MET A 138 -9.64 -17.51 -1.77
N GLU A 139 -9.21 -17.66 -0.52
CA GLU A 139 -8.61 -18.91 -0.02
C GLU A 139 -9.59 -20.06 0.16
N LYS A 140 -10.90 -19.79 0.17
CA LYS A 140 -11.95 -20.82 0.12
C LYS A 140 -12.08 -21.46 -1.25
N GLU A 141 -11.60 -20.80 -2.30
CA GLU A 141 -11.60 -21.31 -3.66
C GLU A 141 -10.45 -22.31 -3.90
N ASP A 142 -10.66 -23.22 -4.86
CA ASP A 142 -9.64 -24.19 -5.26
C ASP A 142 -8.35 -23.51 -5.75
N LEU A 143 -7.21 -24.19 -5.59
CA LEU A 143 -5.91 -23.71 -6.07
C LEU A 143 -5.92 -23.39 -7.56
N ASN A 144 -6.56 -24.21 -8.40
CA ASN A 144 -6.59 -23.98 -9.85
C ASN A 144 -7.44 -22.74 -10.18
N VAL A 145 -8.58 -22.56 -9.50
CA VAL A 145 -9.44 -21.38 -9.68
C VAL A 145 -8.69 -20.10 -9.32
N ARG A 146 -8.00 -20.08 -8.18
CA ARG A 146 -7.15 -18.94 -7.78
C ARG A 146 -6.03 -18.69 -8.78
N PHE A 147 -5.39 -19.76 -9.27
CA PHE A 147 -4.30 -19.65 -10.24
C PHE A 147 -4.77 -19.09 -11.58
N GLU A 148 -5.92 -19.55 -12.08
CA GLU A 148 -6.56 -19.03 -13.30
C GLU A 148 -6.97 -17.56 -13.16
N TYR A 149 -7.53 -17.18 -12.00
CA TYR A 149 -7.83 -15.78 -11.70
C TYR A 149 -6.58 -14.90 -11.83
N TRP A 150 -5.46 -15.30 -11.21
CA TRP A 150 -4.22 -14.52 -11.30
C TRP A 150 -3.61 -14.55 -12.70
N ASN A 151 -3.70 -15.67 -13.42
CA ASN A 151 -3.27 -15.72 -14.82
C ASN A 151 -4.05 -14.73 -15.69
N LYS A 152 -5.38 -14.68 -15.51
CA LYS A 152 -6.25 -13.72 -16.21
C LYS A 152 -5.87 -12.28 -15.87
N GLU A 153 -5.78 -11.93 -14.58
CA GLU A 153 -5.47 -10.56 -14.16
C GLU A 153 -4.06 -10.13 -14.61
N LEU A 154 -3.06 -11.00 -14.43
CA LEU A 154 -1.69 -10.68 -14.77
C LEU A 154 -1.43 -10.74 -16.28
N SER A 155 -2.24 -11.42 -17.09
CA SER A 155 -2.11 -11.40 -18.55
C SER A 155 -2.17 -9.97 -19.11
N ARG A 156 -2.97 -9.10 -18.49
CA ARG A 156 -3.16 -7.68 -18.80
C ARG A 156 -1.98 -6.80 -18.41
N CYS A 157 -1.06 -7.29 -17.56
CA CYS A 157 0.06 -6.49 -17.08
C CYS A 157 1.00 -6.12 -18.24
N ILE A 158 1.22 -4.82 -18.40
CA ILE A 158 2.10 -4.25 -19.43
C ILE A 158 3.54 -4.03 -18.95
N ARG A 159 3.89 -4.51 -17.75
CA ARG A 159 5.22 -4.36 -17.12
C ARG A 159 5.72 -2.91 -17.08
N CYS A 160 4.84 -1.94 -16.83
CA CYS A 160 5.23 -0.53 -16.68
C CYS A 160 5.96 -0.21 -15.35
N TYR A 161 6.00 -1.18 -14.43
CA TYR A 161 6.62 -1.08 -13.09
C TYR A 161 6.11 0.05 -12.19
N ALA A 162 4.99 0.70 -12.52
CA ALA A 162 4.38 1.74 -11.69
C ALA A 162 4.16 1.26 -10.25
N CYS A 163 3.67 0.02 -10.08
CA CYS A 163 3.44 -0.58 -8.76
C CYS A 163 4.70 -0.74 -7.90
N ARG A 164 5.88 -0.93 -8.52
CA ARG A 164 7.19 -0.98 -7.86
C ARG A 164 7.69 0.45 -7.59
N ASN A 165 7.64 1.33 -8.58
CA ASN A 165 8.17 2.69 -8.48
C ASN A 165 7.45 3.54 -7.41
N VAL A 166 6.13 3.36 -7.26
CA VAL A 166 5.34 4.07 -6.24
C VAL A 166 5.54 3.52 -4.83
N CYS A 167 6.00 2.28 -4.69
CA CYS A 167 6.09 1.61 -3.40
C CYS A 167 7.16 2.28 -2.53
N PRO A 168 6.83 2.77 -1.32
CA PRO A 168 7.82 3.40 -0.46
C PRO A 168 8.90 2.42 0.00
N MET A 169 8.57 1.12 0.07
CA MET A 169 9.45 0.04 0.53
C MET A 169 10.33 -0.55 -0.58
N CYS A 170 10.11 -0.18 -1.84
CA CYS A 170 11.00 -0.56 -2.92
C CYS A 170 12.24 0.34 -2.91
N VAL A 171 13.33 -0.21 -2.37
CA VAL A 171 14.57 0.53 -2.06
C VAL A 171 15.78 0.04 -2.87
N CYS A 172 15.60 -1.01 -3.67
CA CYS A 172 16.58 -1.44 -4.66
C CYS A 172 16.59 -0.39 -5.78
N GLN A 173 17.34 0.70 -5.58
CA GLN A 173 17.42 1.85 -6.48
C GLN A 173 18.22 1.50 -7.73
N ASP A 174 19.41 0.90 -7.57
CA ASP A 174 20.36 0.71 -8.68
C ASP A 174 20.41 -0.72 -9.23
N GLN A 175 20.00 -1.71 -8.44
CA GLN A 175 20.11 -3.14 -8.78
C GLN A 175 18.77 -3.86 -8.54
N CYS A 176 17.71 -3.38 -9.18
CA CYS A 176 16.41 -4.05 -9.10
C CYS A 176 16.40 -5.32 -9.95
N ILE A 177 15.95 -6.43 -9.38
CA ILE A 177 15.76 -7.70 -10.09
C ILE A 177 14.88 -7.62 -11.36
N MET A 178 13.98 -6.63 -11.42
CA MET A 178 13.10 -6.39 -12.56
C MET A 178 13.78 -5.65 -13.71
N GLU A 179 14.94 -5.03 -13.45
CA GLU A 179 15.67 -4.17 -14.39
C GLU A 179 17.11 -4.67 -14.64
N SER A 180 17.69 -5.45 -13.72
CA SER A 180 19.06 -5.94 -13.80
C SER A 180 19.21 -6.97 -14.92
N ARG A 181 20.26 -6.77 -15.72
CA ARG A 181 20.71 -7.74 -16.74
C ARG A 181 21.78 -8.68 -16.20
N ASN A 182 22.44 -8.32 -15.11
CA ASN A 182 23.49 -9.11 -14.49
C ASN A 182 23.44 -8.95 -12.96
N PRO A 183 23.00 -9.97 -12.20
CA PRO A 183 22.56 -11.28 -12.68
C PRO A 183 21.23 -11.21 -13.45
N HIS A 184 21.05 -12.08 -14.44
CA HIS A 184 19.82 -12.16 -15.24
C HIS A 184 18.76 -12.98 -14.50
N TRP A 185 18.10 -12.37 -13.52
CA TRP A 185 17.10 -13.05 -12.69
C TRP A 185 15.74 -13.25 -13.37
N ILE A 186 15.29 -12.28 -14.17
CA ILE A 186 13.96 -12.25 -14.80
C ILE A 186 14.14 -11.92 -16.28
N SER A 187 13.43 -12.64 -17.15
CA SER A 187 13.50 -12.40 -18.59
C SER A 187 12.82 -11.09 -18.98
N LEU A 188 13.31 -10.44 -20.05
CA LEU A 188 12.62 -9.31 -20.68
C LEU A 188 11.35 -9.73 -21.44
N LYS A 189 11.11 -11.03 -21.63
CA LYS A 189 9.90 -11.55 -22.28
C LYS A 189 8.65 -11.18 -21.48
N SER A 190 7.64 -10.59 -22.11
CA SER A 190 6.38 -10.22 -21.44
C SER A 190 5.35 -11.36 -21.44
N ASN A 191 5.77 -12.59 -21.12
CA ASN A 191 4.87 -13.73 -20.97
C ASN A 191 4.27 -13.77 -19.55
N ILE A 192 3.26 -14.63 -19.34
CA ILE A 192 2.57 -14.73 -18.05
C ILE A 192 3.49 -15.19 -16.91
N THR A 193 4.38 -16.14 -17.19
CA THR A 193 5.34 -16.67 -16.22
C THR A 193 6.21 -15.55 -15.63
N GLU A 194 6.79 -14.70 -16.47
CA GLU A 194 7.60 -13.56 -16.00
C GLU A 194 6.76 -12.56 -15.19
N LYS A 195 5.52 -12.30 -15.61
CA LYS A 195 4.62 -11.37 -14.91
C LYS A 195 4.23 -11.87 -13.52
N VAL A 196 4.00 -13.18 -13.38
CA VAL A 196 3.77 -13.86 -12.09
C VAL A 196 5.03 -13.75 -11.22
N MET A 197 6.19 -14.13 -11.75
CA MET A 197 7.46 -14.08 -11.04
C MET A 197 7.77 -12.69 -10.48
N ILE A 198 7.61 -11.63 -11.30
CA ILE A 198 7.78 -10.24 -10.87
C ILE A 198 6.91 -9.91 -9.65
N GLN A 199 5.63 -10.31 -9.68
CA GLN A 199 4.70 -9.97 -8.60
C GLN A 199 4.90 -10.79 -7.33
N LEU A 200 5.33 -12.05 -7.46
CA LEU A 200 5.71 -12.90 -6.33
C LEU A 200 6.99 -12.38 -5.66
N ILE A 201 8.04 -12.11 -6.44
CA ILE A 201 9.29 -11.54 -5.93
C ILE A 201 9.01 -10.20 -5.23
N HIS A 202 8.20 -9.33 -5.83
CA HIS A 202 7.81 -8.08 -5.20
C HIS A 202 7.04 -8.30 -3.89
N ALA A 203 6.15 -9.29 -3.82
CA ALA A 203 5.41 -9.60 -2.59
C ALA A 203 6.35 -10.13 -1.48
N ILE A 204 7.27 -11.03 -1.83
CA ILE A 204 8.25 -11.61 -0.90
C ILE A 204 9.19 -10.53 -0.37
N HIS A 205 9.73 -9.66 -1.23
CA HIS A 205 10.58 -8.53 -0.80
C HIS A 205 9.88 -7.54 0.13
N LEU A 206 8.55 -7.59 0.20
CA LEU A 206 7.71 -6.73 1.05
C LEU A 206 7.15 -7.46 2.27
N ALA A 207 7.43 -8.75 2.45
CA ALA A 207 7.02 -9.50 3.64
C ALA A 207 7.57 -8.82 4.90
N GLY A 208 6.69 -8.44 5.82
CA GLY A 208 7.06 -7.69 7.04
C GLY A 208 7.39 -6.22 6.81
N ARG A 209 7.19 -5.69 5.61
CA ARG A 209 7.51 -4.29 5.25
C ARG A 209 6.31 -3.54 4.68
N CYS A 210 5.33 -4.22 4.09
CA CYS A 210 4.17 -3.58 3.48
C CYS A 210 3.23 -2.96 4.52
N VAL A 211 3.14 -1.64 4.54
CA VAL A 211 2.25 -0.89 5.47
C VAL A 211 0.78 -0.80 5.02
N SER A 212 0.35 -1.68 4.12
CA SER A 212 -1.03 -1.70 3.61
C SER A 212 -1.52 -0.38 2.96
N CYS A 213 -0.63 0.39 2.33
CA CYS A 213 -0.99 1.70 1.74
C CYS A 213 -1.72 1.63 0.39
N GLY A 214 -1.80 0.47 -0.27
CA GLY A 214 -2.55 0.26 -1.52
C GLY A 214 -2.06 1.03 -2.76
N GLU A 215 -0.95 1.75 -2.66
CA GLU A 215 -0.42 2.55 -3.78
C GLU A 215 -0.12 1.70 -5.03
N CYS A 216 0.33 0.46 -4.85
CA CYS A 216 0.68 -0.46 -5.93
C CYS A 216 -0.49 -0.79 -6.86
N GLU A 217 -1.71 -0.87 -6.32
CA GLU A 217 -2.94 -1.07 -7.09
C GLU A 217 -3.46 0.26 -7.65
N ARG A 218 -3.44 1.33 -6.83
CA ARG A 218 -3.89 2.68 -7.23
C ARG A 218 -3.22 3.18 -8.52
N VAL A 219 -1.94 2.89 -8.71
CA VAL A 219 -1.18 3.35 -9.89
C VAL A 219 -1.24 2.40 -11.08
N CYS A 220 -1.91 1.25 -10.96
CA CYS A 220 -1.95 0.30 -12.07
C CYS A 220 -2.84 0.85 -13.19
N PRO A 221 -2.30 1.16 -14.39
CA PRO A 221 -3.12 1.67 -15.49
C PRO A 221 -4.07 0.61 -16.05
N MET A 222 -3.88 -0.65 -15.67
CA MET A 222 -4.69 -1.79 -16.09
C MET A 222 -5.65 -2.24 -14.98
N ASP A 223 -5.75 -1.51 -13.86
CA ASP A 223 -6.62 -1.83 -12.72
C ASP A 223 -6.43 -3.25 -12.16
N ILE A 224 -5.21 -3.78 -12.25
CA ILE A 224 -4.87 -5.11 -11.73
C ILE A 224 -4.84 -5.04 -10.20
N PRO A 225 -5.55 -5.94 -9.48
CA PRO A 225 -5.71 -5.86 -8.03
C PRO A 225 -4.48 -6.41 -7.28
N ILE A 226 -3.30 -5.86 -7.58
CA ILE A 226 -2.01 -6.33 -7.05
C ILE A 226 -1.95 -6.24 -5.53
N PHE A 227 -2.72 -5.33 -4.91
CA PHE A 227 -2.68 -5.15 -3.46
C PHE A 227 -3.17 -6.40 -2.72
N LYS A 228 -4.07 -7.20 -3.29
CA LYS A 228 -4.54 -8.47 -2.70
C LYS A 228 -3.40 -9.44 -2.39
N ILE A 229 -2.40 -9.52 -3.27
CA ILE A 229 -1.20 -10.37 -3.05
C ILE A 229 -0.45 -9.90 -1.80
N LYS A 230 -0.39 -8.58 -1.59
CA LYS A 230 0.38 -7.95 -0.50
C LYS A 230 -0.40 -8.05 0.82
N GLN A 231 -1.74 -7.97 0.76
CA GLN A 231 -2.61 -8.31 1.89
C GLN A 231 -2.40 -9.76 2.35
N LYS A 232 -2.31 -10.73 1.44
CA LYS A 232 -2.01 -12.11 1.83
C LYS A 232 -0.65 -12.24 2.53
N MET A 233 0.39 -11.59 2.00
CA MET A 233 1.70 -11.59 2.66
C MET A 233 1.65 -10.94 4.05
N ASN A 234 0.90 -9.85 4.21
CA ASN A 234 0.72 -9.21 5.51
C ASN A 234 -0.04 -10.10 6.50
N GLN A 235 -1.09 -10.79 6.04
CA GLN A 235 -1.81 -11.76 6.85
C GLN A 235 -0.88 -12.88 7.35
N ILE A 236 -0.08 -13.48 6.45
CA ILE A 236 0.89 -14.52 6.83
C ILE A 236 1.87 -14.00 7.89
N VAL A 237 2.38 -12.78 7.72
CA VAL A 237 3.34 -12.20 8.67
C VAL A 237 2.70 -11.90 10.02
N GLU A 238 1.47 -11.38 10.04
CA GLU A 238 0.72 -11.13 11.28
C GLU A 238 0.41 -12.45 12.00
N GLU A 239 -0.02 -13.48 11.27
CA GLU A 239 -0.30 -14.80 11.82
C GLU A 239 0.95 -15.47 12.39
N LEU A 240 2.07 -15.47 11.66
CA LEU A 240 3.30 -16.17 12.06
C LEU A 240 4.13 -15.42 13.10
N PHE A 241 4.21 -14.08 13.00
CA PHE A 241 5.16 -13.29 13.80
C PHE A 241 4.48 -12.28 14.73
N ASP A 242 3.14 -12.22 14.74
CA ASP A 242 2.39 -11.21 15.51
C ASP A 242 2.82 -9.76 15.18
N TYR A 243 3.25 -9.55 13.93
CA TYR A 243 3.87 -8.30 13.50
C TYR A 243 3.09 -7.61 12.40
N LYS A 244 2.96 -6.28 12.51
CA LYS A 244 2.38 -5.42 11.48
C LYS A 244 3.31 -4.25 11.18
N ALA A 245 3.66 -4.07 9.91
CA ALA A 245 4.65 -3.10 9.47
C ALA A 245 4.26 -1.65 9.81
N GLY A 246 5.24 -0.88 10.29
CA GLY A 246 5.16 0.57 10.46
C GLY A 246 4.25 1.09 11.59
N ILE A 247 3.90 0.28 12.59
CA ILE A 247 3.00 0.71 13.70
C ILE A 247 3.73 1.07 14.98
N ASP A 248 4.94 0.57 15.15
CA ASP A 248 5.81 0.79 16.31
C ASP A 248 7.21 1.11 15.78
N LEU A 249 7.83 2.17 16.30
CA LEU A 249 9.15 2.63 15.88
C LEU A 249 10.27 1.75 16.46
N GLU A 250 10.07 1.21 17.65
CA GLU A 250 11.10 0.47 18.40
C GLU A 250 11.09 -1.03 18.06
N ALA A 251 10.02 -1.51 17.42
CA ALA A 251 9.95 -2.90 16.98
C ALA A 251 10.99 -3.20 15.88
N THR A 252 11.56 -4.40 15.90
CA THR A 252 12.41 -4.90 14.81
C THR A 252 11.56 -5.72 13.85
N PRO A 253 11.59 -5.46 12.53
CA PRO A 253 10.89 -6.30 11.56
C PRO A 253 11.31 -7.78 11.68
N PRO A 254 10.37 -8.75 11.53
CA PRO A 254 10.66 -10.17 11.76
C PRO A 254 11.80 -10.73 10.91
N LEU A 255 11.98 -10.22 9.68
CA LEU A 255 13.05 -10.66 8.77
C LEU A 255 14.39 -9.94 8.99
N TYR A 256 14.48 -9.08 10.01
CA TYR A 256 15.69 -8.35 10.43
C TYR A 256 16.21 -8.82 11.79
N THR A 257 15.56 -9.81 12.39
CA THR A 257 15.95 -10.41 13.66
C THR A 257 16.16 -11.91 13.48
N PHE A 258 16.79 -12.53 14.46
CA PHE A 258 16.95 -13.97 14.55
C PHE A 258 16.47 -14.43 15.93
N GLN A 259 15.61 -15.45 15.94
CA GLN A 259 15.23 -16.18 17.13
C GLN A 259 15.59 -17.65 16.91
N VAL A 260 16.09 -18.31 17.95
CA VAL A 260 16.43 -19.74 17.87
C VAL A 260 15.17 -20.59 17.67
N GLU A 261 14.06 -20.18 18.30
CA GLU A 261 12.77 -20.83 18.17
C GLU A 261 11.72 -19.76 17.87
N GLU A 262 10.88 -20.04 16.87
CA GLU A 262 9.78 -19.16 16.45
C GLU A 262 8.49 -19.58 17.15
N ALA A 263 7.84 -18.66 17.86
CA ALA A 263 6.71 -18.98 18.75
C ALA A 263 5.52 -19.67 18.04
N LYS A 264 5.33 -19.42 16.74
CA LYS A 264 4.20 -19.94 15.95
C LYS A 264 4.61 -20.80 14.76
N ILE A 265 5.90 -20.97 14.48
CA ILE A 265 6.40 -21.82 13.40
C ILE A 265 6.85 -23.14 14.02
N LYS A 266 6.11 -24.21 13.76
CA LYS A 266 6.54 -25.56 14.13
C LYS A 266 7.53 -26.05 13.09
N GLU A 267 8.75 -26.34 13.51
CA GLU A 267 9.69 -27.06 12.66
C GLU A 267 9.09 -28.41 12.26
N ARG A 268 9.33 -28.85 11.03
CA ARG A 268 8.94 -30.19 10.62
C ARG A 268 9.80 -31.18 11.41
N GLU A 269 9.18 -31.96 12.27
CA GLU A 269 9.77 -33.19 12.78
C GLU A 269 10.01 -34.11 11.57
N TRP A 270 11.28 -34.28 11.21
CA TRP A 270 11.72 -35.16 10.12
C TRP A 270 12.04 -36.56 10.65
#